data_AF-A0A0R3EQK9-F1
#
_entry.id   AF-A0A0R3EQK9-F1
#
_cell.length_a   1.000
_cell.length_b   1.000
_cell.length_c   1.000
_cell.angle_alpha   90.00
_cell.angle_beta   90.00
_cell.angle_gamma   90.00
#
_symmetry.space_group_name_H-M   'P 1'
#
loop_
_entity.id
_entity.type
_entity.pdbx_description
1 polymer ?
#
loop_
_entity_poly.entity_id
_entity_poly.type
_entity_poly.pdbx_seq_one_letter_code
_entity_poly.pdbx_strand_id
1 'polypeptide(L)'
;MLKTLAALTAACTFAATAPLALADPEPVPAPAPAAAEGPVPPLPPADGEPGPPPDNGIVGSEPPSVVTTPDGWVLTLAAEEETQLPIPPLTTALSSREYLAGGTFTATVKGSGSTKPKGGTIEAGYQIGCGIELNSVRLTGSIGLGSSIGQSGLGNISMPLVGNVEVRPKPGEVINVSVTKKKFKGKQTRVTLKDVHIKIDSCVGQSFLRSYAVLTSKSSGTEDIVAYYGVTKTV
;
A
#
# COMPACT_ATOMS: atom_id res chain seq x y z
N MET A 1 25.75 6.94 -63.41
CA MET A 1 27.11 6.69 -63.98
C MET A 1 28.00 6.33 -62.79
N LEU A 2 28.73 5.23 -62.66
CA LEU A 2 28.99 4.05 -63.49
C LEU A 2 29.64 2.98 -62.55
N LYS A 3 28.90 1.89 -62.28
CA LYS A 3 29.30 0.46 -62.25
C LYS A 3 30.67 -0.03 -61.68
N THR A 4 30.57 -0.89 -60.65
CA THR A 4 31.10 -2.29 -60.47
C THR A 4 32.41 -2.78 -61.13
N LEU A 5 33.22 -3.56 -60.36
CA LEU A 5 33.81 -4.92 -60.62
C LEU A 5 34.98 -5.15 -59.61
N ALA A 6 34.97 -6.12 -58.68
CA ALA A 6 35.17 -7.58 -58.77
C ALA A 6 36.64 -8.06 -59.00
N ALA A 7 37.22 -8.63 -57.93
CA ALA A 7 38.19 -9.74 -57.79
C ALA A 7 39.44 -9.88 -58.69
N LEU A 8 40.61 -10.16 -58.07
CA LEU A 8 41.42 -11.36 -58.33
C LEU A 8 42.57 -11.55 -57.31
N THR A 9 42.78 -12.81 -56.92
CA THR A 9 43.86 -13.37 -56.08
C THR A 9 45.14 -13.61 -56.89
N ALA A 10 46.33 -13.51 -56.25
CA ALA A 10 47.52 -14.30 -56.62
C ALA A 10 48.60 -14.26 -55.53
N ALA A 11 49.23 -15.42 -55.33
CA ALA A 11 50.14 -15.79 -54.26
C ALA A 11 51.57 -15.25 -54.44
N CYS A 12 52.36 -15.22 -53.35
CA CYS A 12 53.81 -15.26 -53.40
C CYS A 12 54.39 -16.18 -52.32
N THR A 13 55.35 -16.96 -52.78
CA THR A 13 55.98 -18.17 -52.27
C THR A 13 57.32 -17.91 -51.58
N PHE A 14 57.67 -18.76 -50.59
CA PHE A 14 59.01 -19.23 -50.19
C PHE A 14 60.04 -18.18 -49.71
N ALA A 15 60.99 -18.42 -48.84
CA ALA A 15 61.33 -19.45 -47.87
C ALA A 15 62.54 -18.87 -47.11
N ALA A 16 62.64 -19.05 -45.80
CA ALA A 16 63.89 -18.79 -45.08
C ALA A 16 64.01 -19.73 -43.88
N THR A 17 65.17 -20.36 -43.81
CA THR A 17 65.58 -21.53 -43.04
C THR A 17 66.14 -21.18 -41.66
N ALA A 18 65.82 -21.98 -40.64
CA ALA A 18 66.70 -22.48 -39.54
C ALA A 18 65.86 -22.86 -38.30
N PRO A 19 66.36 -23.66 -37.34
CA PRO A 19 67.02 -24.97 -37.42
C PRO A 19 66.12 -26.07 -36.81
N LEU A 20 66.41 -27.34 -37.12
CA LEU A 20 65.83 -28.50 -36.44
C LEU A 20 66.33 -28.56 -34.98
N ALA A 21 65.54 -28.06 -34.04
CA ALA A 21 65.61 -28.47 -32.65
C ALA A 21 64.57 -29.57 -32.44
N LEU A 22 65.02 -30.81 -32.26
CA LEU A 22 64.20 -31.86 -31.66
C LEU A 22 63.88 -31.42 -30.22
N ALA A 23 62.68 -30.90 -30.00
CA ALA A 23 62.02 -30.98 -28.72
C ALA A 23 60.89 -31.99 -28.90
N ASP A 24 61.13 -33.23 -28.48
CA ASP A 24 60.09 -34.25 -28.34
C ASP A 24 58.98 -33.64 -27.46
N PRO A 25 57.71 -33.59 -27.91
CA PRO A 25 56.64 -33.20 -27.01
C PRO A 25 56.57 -34.23 -25.89
N GLU A 26 56.75 -33.78 -24.64
CA GLU A 26 56.53 -34.66 -23.49
C GLU A 26 55.16 -35.34 -23.63
N PRO A 27 55.05 -36.67 -23.39
CA PRO A 27 53.77 -37.35 -23.48
C PRO A 27 52.80 -36.68 -22.50
N VAL A 28 51.75 -36.07 -23.02
CA VAL A 28 50.63 -35.60 -22.20
C VAL A 28 50.15 -36.81 -21.41
N PRO A 29 50.09 -36.75 -20.07
CA PRO A 29 49.59 -37.86 -19.28
C PRO A 29 48.18 -38.19 -19.77
N ALA A 30 47.94 -39.46 -20.09
CA ALA A 30 46.60 -39.91 -20.43
C ALA A 30 45.64 -39.47 -19.31
N PRO A 31 44.43 -38.97 -19.62
CA PRO A 31 43.48 -38.59 -18.60
C PRO A 31 43.27 -39.80 -17.69
N ALA A 32 43.50 -39.61 -16.39
CA ALA A 32 43.22 -40.65 -15.40
C ALA A 32 41.76 -41.10 -15.56
N PRO A 33 41.46 -42.40 -15.46
CA PRO A 33 40.07 -42.84 -15.44
C PRO A 33 39.37 -42.08 -14.33
N ALA A 34 38.26 -41.42 -14.66
CA ALA A 34 37.43 -40.76 -13.67
C ALA A 34 37.14 -41.78 -12.58
N ALA A 35 37.65 -41.53 -11.37
CA ALA A 35 37.19 -42.26 -10.21
C ALA A 35 35.68 -42.01 -10.17
N ALA A 36 34.88 -43.09 -10.25
CA ALA A 36 33.46 -42.99 -10.02
C ALA A 36 33.30 -42.41 -8.61
N GLU A 37 32.91 -41.13 -8.52
CA GLU A 37 32.46 -40.56 -7.27
C GLU A 37 31.31 -41.44 -6.80
N GLY A 38 31.49 -42.12 -5.66
CA GLY A 38 30.40 -42.83 -5.01
C GLY A 38 29.24 -41.87 -4.75
N PRO A 39 28.01 -42.37 -4.53
CA PRO A 39 26.85 -41.51 -4.33
C PRO A 39 27.13 -40.43 -3.29
N VAL A 40 27.07 -39.16 -3.72
CA VAL A 40 27.17 -38.02 -2.82
C VAL A 40 26.02 -38.16 -1.81
N PRO A 41 26.28 -38.20 -0.49
CA PRO A 41 25.22 -38.23 0.51
C PRO A 41 24.30 -37.03 0.26
N PRO A 42 22.96 -37.19 0.33
CA PRO A 42 22.07 -36.06 0.17
C PRO A 42 22.48 -34.97 1.18
N LEU A 43 22.71 -33.76 0.66
CA LEU A 43 22.93 -32.59 1.51
C LEU A 43 21.78 -32.55 2.53
N PRO A 44 22.07 -32.32 3.82
CA PRO A 44 21.01 -32.09 4.80
C PRO A 44 20.12 -30.94 4.29
N PRO A 45 18.80 -30.98 4.55
CA PRO A 45 17.93 -29.88 4.19
C PRO A 45 18.55 -28.59 4.69
N ALA A 46 18.73 -27.60 3.82
CA ALA A 46 19.04 -26.26 4.28
C ALA A 46 17.89 -25.85 5.20
N ASP A 47 18.17 -25.70 6.50
CA ASP A 47 17.25 -25.06 7.42
C ASP A 47 16.97 -23.68 6.83
N GLY A 48 15.80 -23.52 6.20
CA GLY A 48 15.43 -22.27 5.55
C GLY A 48 15.57 -21.16 6.58
N GLU A 49 16.28 -20.09 6.21
CA GLU A 49 16.39 -18.90 7.06
C GLU A 49 14.99 -18.54 7.58
N PRO A 50 14.82 -18.36 8.89
CA PRO A 50 13.54 -17.98 9.45
C PRO A 50 13.02 -16.77 8.67
N GLY A 51 11.85 -16.92 8.06
CA GLY A 51 11.24 -15.85 7.29
C GLY A 51 11.10 -14.58 8.14
N PRO A 52 10.90 -13.41 7.52
CA PRO A 52 10.64 -12.18 8.24
C PRO A 52 9.55 -12.40 9.30
N PRO A 53 9.67 -11.78 10.49
CA PRO A 53 8.63 -11.88 11.50
C PRO A 53 7.27 -11.53 10.90
N PRO A 54 6.20 -12.24 11.28
CA PRO A 54 4.86 -11.93 10.79
C PRO A 54 4.50 -10.48 11.15
N ASP A 55 3.84 -9.79 10.23
CA ASP A 55 3.34 -8.43 10.45
C ASP A 55 2.33 -8.46 11.61
N ASN A 56 2.68 -7.79 12.71
CA ASN A 56 1.83 -7.69 13.90
C ASN A 56 0.81 -6.54 13.80
N GLY A 57 0.81 -5.81 12.68
CA GLY A 57 -0.11 -4.72 12.41
C GLY A 57 0.25 -3.42 13.13
N ILE A 58 1.27 -3.37 13.98
CA ILE A 58 1.57 -2.16 14.75
C ILE A 58 2.03 -1.03 13.83
N VAL A 59 1.47 0.16 14.00
CA VAL A 59 1.85 1.37 13.26
C VAL A 59 2.16 2.50 14.25
N GLY A 60 3.19 3.29 13.94
CA GLY A 60 3.51 4.47 14.73
C GLY A 60 2.42 5.54 14.63
N SER A 61 2.16 6.23 15.74
CA SER A 61 1.30 7.40 15.74
C SER A 61 2.10 8.65 15.37
N GLU A 62 1.51 9.49 14.53
CA GLU A 62 2.05 10.78 14.14
C GLU A 62 1.94 11.78 15.32
N PRO A 63 2.75 12.85 15.36
CA PRO A 63 2.60 13.87 16.38
C PRO A 63 1.17 14.45 16.43
N PRO A 64 0.69 14.85 17.62
CA PRO A 64 -0.63 15.44 17.76
C PRO A 64 -0.81 16.71 16.91
N SER A 65 -1.99 16.85 16.30
CA SER A 65 -2.41 18.09 15.67
C SER A 65 -2.85 19.09 16.74
N VAL A 66 -2.14 20.21 16.86
CA VAL A 66 -2.44 21.28 17.82
C VAL A 66 -2.78 22.55 17.06
N VAL A 67 -3.94 23.13 17.33
CA VAL A 67 -4.41 24.38 16.71
C VAL A 67 -4.96 25.31 17.78
N THR A 68 -4.53 26.56 17.74
CA THR A 68 -5.13 27.63 18.54
C THR A 68 -6.22 28.31 17.72
N THR A 69 -7.45 28.30 18.22
CA THR A 69 -8.60 28.94 17.59
C THR A 69 -8.53 30.46 17.75
N PRO A 70 -9.20 31.24 16.88
CA PRO A 70 -9.22 32.70 16.99
C PRO A 70 -9.78 33.23 18.32
N ASP A 71 -10.65 32.47 18.98
CA ASP A 71 -11.20 32.80 20.29
C ASP A 71 -10.33 32.35 21.46
N GLY A 72 -9.16 31.76 21.22
CA GLY A 72 -8.13 31.47 22.23
C GLY A 72 -8.20 30.08 22.87
N TRP A 73 -8.95 29.14 22.27
CA TRP A 73 -8.91 27.73 22.67
C TRP A 73 -7.74 27.01 21.99
N VAL A 74 -7.11 26.11 22.71
CA VAL A 74 -6.11 25.17 22.18
C VAL A 74 -6.81 23.83 21.97
N LEU A 75 -7.00 23.48 20.71
CA LEU A 75 -7.51 22.18 20.28
C LEU A 75 -6.33 21.24 20.06
N THR A 76 -6.39 20.05 20.64
CA THR A 76 -5.39 19.01 20.42
C THR A 76 -6.11 17.73 20.02
N LEU A 77 -5.66 17.13 18.92
CA LEU A 77 -6.13 15.85 18.44
C LEU A 77 -4.94 14.91 18.25
N ALA A 78 -4.97 13.77 18.92
CA ALA A 78 -3.88 12.79 18.93
C ALA A 78 -4.43 11.39 18.72
N ALA A 79 -3.57 10.50 18.24
CA ALA A 79 -3.81 9.06 18.26
C ALA A 79 -2.71 8.34 19.05
N GLU A 80 -3.04 7.17 19.58
CA GLU A 80 -2.15 6.26 20.28
C GLU A 80 -2.57 4.80 20.00
N GLU A 81 -1.61 3.88 20.16
CA GLU A 81 -1.86 2.42 20.04
C GLU A 81 -2.48 2.02 18.69
N GLU A 82 -2.00 2.61 17.60
CA GLU A 82 -2.55 2.38 16.28
C GLU A 82 -2.10 1.02 15.70
N THR A 83 -3.07 0.31 15.13
CA THR A 83 -2.84 -0.96 14.44
C THR A 83 -3.53 -0.97 13.08
N GLN A 84 -2.86 -1.55 12.10
CA GLN A 84 -3.28 -1.75 10.73
C GLN A 84 -2.72 -3.11 10.31
N LEU A 85 -3.46 -4.17 10.60
CA LEU A 85 -3.07 -5.55 10.31
C LEU A 85 -3.71 -6.00 8.99
N PRO A 86 -2.92 -6.27 7.94
CA PRO A 86 -3.43 -6.93 6.74
C PRO A 86 -3.88 -8.35 7.07
N ILE A 87 -5.06 -8.74 6.58
CA ILE A 87 -5.57 -10.10 6.72
C ILE A 87 -5.94 -10.70 5.36
N PRO A 88 -5.89 -12.03 5.20
CA PRO A 88 -6.32 -12.68 3.97
C PRO A 88 -7.78 -12.31 3.63
N PRO A 89 -8.07 -11.90 2.38
CA PRO A 89 -9.43 -11.59 1.97
C PRO A 89 -10.35 -12.81 2.10
N LEU A 90 -11.54 -12.62 2.68
CA LEU A 90 -12.51 -13.69 2.89
C LEU A 90 -13.01 -14.28 1.56
N THR A 91 -13.05 -13.46 0.51
CA THR A 91 -13.45 -13.88 -0.84
C THR A 91 -12.33 -14.55 -1.64
N THR A 92 -11.10 -14.58 -1.12
CA THR A 92 -9.87 -15.05 -1.82
C THR A 92 -9.57 -14.32 -3.13
N ALA A 93 -10.28 -13.21 -3.43
CA ALA A 93 -10.08 -12.45 -4.63
C ALA A 93 -8.73 -11.72 -4.57
N LEU A 94 -7.89 -11.91 -5.59
CA LEU A 94 -6.57 -11.27 -5.70
C LEU A 94 -6.66 -9.74 -5.80
N SER A 95 -7.82 -9.23 -6.21
CA SER A 95 -8.17 -7.81 -6.28
C SER A 95 -8.84 -7.29 -5.00
N SER A 96 -8.90 -8.07 -3.93
CA SER A 96 -9.46 -7.62 -2.65
C SER A 96 -8.36 -7.47 -1.61
N ARG A 97 -8.53 -6.51 -0.71
CA ARG A 97 -7.64 -6.24 0.42
C ARG A 97 -8.49 -6.11 1.67
N GLU A 98 -8.06 -6.75 2.73
CA GLU A 98 -8.76 -6.70 4.01
C GLU A 98 -7.80 -6.37 5.14
N TYR A 99 -8.29 -5.60 6.11
CA TYR A 99 -7.51 -5.16 7.27
C TYR A 99 -8.32 -5.28 8.55
N LEU A 100 -7.63 -5.58 9.65
CA LEU A 100 -8.09 -5.29 10.99
C LEU A 100 -7.35 -4.06 11.50
N ALA A 101 -8.10 -3.00 11.75
CA ALA A 101 -7.53 -1.73 12.15
C ALA A 101 -8.00 -1.33 13.57
N GLY A 102 -7.11 -0.70 14.32
CA GLY A 102 -7.34 -0.27 15.68
C GLY A 102 -6.58 1.02 16.00
N GLY A 103 -6.99 1.67 17.08
CA GLY A 103 -6.35 2.89 17.54
C GLY A 103 -7.21 3.66 18.52
N THR A 104 -6.57 4.43 19.38
CA THR A 104 -7.25 5.32 20.32
C THR A 104 -7.02 6.77 19.94
N PHE A 105 -8.10 7.48 19.64
CA PHE A 105 -8.09 8.88 19.26
C PHE A 105 -8.58 9.74 20.42
N THR A 106 -7.76 10.68 20.85
CA THR A 106 -8.06 11.59 21.95
C THR A 106 -8.13 13.02 21.45
N ALA A 107 -9.25 13.69 21.74
CA ALA A 107 -9.43 15.11 21.48
C ALA A 107 -9.50 15.87 22.82
N THR A 108 -8.77 16.98 22.92
CA THR A 108 -8.81 17.88 24.06
C THR A 108 -9.01 19.33 23.61
N VAL A 109 -9.74 20.08 24.43
CA VAL A 109 -10.06 21.50 24.26
C VAL A 109 -9.62 22.20 25.55
N LYS A 110 -8.47 22.88 25.49
CA LYS A 110 -7.84 23.55 26.65
C LYS A 110 -7.73 25.06 26.39
N GLY A 111 -7.39 25.81 27.43
CA GLY A 111 -7.24 27.27 27.37
C GLY A 111 -8.37 28.04 28.05
N SER A 112 -8.34 29.35 27.86
CA SER A 112 -9.27 30.32 28.43
C SER A 112 -9.83 31.19 27.30
N GLY A 113 -10.49 30.55 26.34
CA GLY A 113 -11.06 31.26 25.21
C GLY A 113 -12.17 32.22 25.64
N SER A 114 -12.41 33.24 24.82
CA SER A 114 -13.39 34.31 25.09
C SER A 114 -14.84 33.82 25.02
N THR A 115 -15.08 32.67 24.39
CA THR A 115 -16.40 32.04 24.25
C THR A 115 -16.53 30.79 25.11
N LYS A 116 -17.76 30.43 25.51
CA LYS A 116 -18.02 29.19 26.27
C LYS A 116 -18.09 27.98 25.33
N PRO A 117 -17.21 26.99 25.45
CA PRO A 117 -17.20 25.82 24.59
C PRO A 117 -18.43 24.95 24.91
N LYS A 118 -19.19 24.60 23.87
CA LYS A 118 -20.41 23.78 24.00
C LYS A 118 -20.14 22.29 23.84
N GLY A 119 -18.88 21.91 23.59
CA GLY A 119 -18.46 20.57 23.22
C GLY A 119 -18.18 20.50 21.73
N GLY A 120 -18.31 19.32 21.14
CA GLY A 120 -17.94 19.12 19.75
C GLY A 120 -18.33 17.76 19.20
N THR A 121 -17.80 17.45 18.02
CA THR A 121 -17.85 16.12 17.42
C THR A 121 -16.44 15.65 17.16
N ILE A 122 -16.15 14.41 17.54
CA ILE A 122 -14.96 13.69 17.11
C ILE A 122 -15.39 12.64 16.11
N GLU A 123 -14.77 12.65 14.94
CA GLU A 123 -14.88 11.62 13.91
C GLU A 123 -13.54 10.91 13.81
N ALA A 124 -13.55 9.58 13.77
CA ALA A 124 -12.35 8.78 13.57
C ALA A 124 -12.62 7.72 12.51
N GLY A 125 -11.62 7.45 11.69
CA GLY A 125 -11.75 6.53 10.58
C GLY A 125 -10.42 6.26 9.88
N TYR A 126 -10.52 5.72 8.67
CA TYR A 126 -9.37 5.40 7.84
C TYR A 126 -9.54 5.94 6.43
N GLN A 127 -8.44 6.47 5.90
CA GLN A 127 -8.28 6.78 4.49
C GLN A 127 -7.70 5.57 3.78
N ILE A 128 -8.30 5.25 2.64
CA ILE A 128 -7.91 4.11 1.82
C ILE A 128 -7.55 4.64 0.45
N GLY A 129 -6.38 4.25 -0.05
CA GLY A 129 -5.95 4.47 -1.41
C GLY A 129 -5.66 3.13 -2.11
N CYS A 130 -6.07 3.02 -3.37
CA CYS A 130 -5.70 1.91 -4.25
C CYS A 130 -4.81 2.43 -5.36
N GLY A 131 -3.63 1.83 -5.52
CA GLY A 131 -2.68 2.24 -6.56
C GLY A 131 -3.23 2.01 -7.98
N ILE A 132 -3.94 0.89 -8.19
CA ILE A 132 -4.66 0.60 -9.42
C ILE A 132 -6.03 0.09 -9.02
N GLU A 133 -7.07 0.59 -9.68
CA GLU A 133 -8.40 0.05 -9.49
C GLU A 133 -8.94 -0.54 -10.79
N LEU A 134 -9.45 -1.77 -10.68
CA LEU A 134 -10.21 -2.41 -11.75
C LEU A 134 -11.67 -1.96 -11.71
N ASN A 135 -11.95 -0.68 -11.99
CA ASN A 135 -13.34 -0.24 -12.21
C ASN A 135 -13.77 -0.28 -13.68
N SER A 136 -12.96 -0.89 -14.54
CA SER A 136 -13.34 -1.53 -15.81
C SER A 136 -12.06 -1.82 -16.60
N VAL A 137 -11.57 -3.06 -16.54
CA VAL A 137 -10.88 -3.57 -17.73
C VAL A 137 -12.00 -3.87 -18.72
N ARG A 138 -12.42 -2.84 -19.47
CA ARG A 138 -13.01 -3.12 -20.77
C ARG A 138 -11.88 -3.73 -21.58
N LEU A 139 -11.84 -5.06 -21.62
CA LEU A 139 -11.28 -5.75 -22.76
C LEU A 139 -12.06 -5.23 -23.98
N THR A 140 -11.55 -4.17 -24.59
CA THR A 140 -11.98 -3.71 -25.91
C THR A 140 -11.52 -4.78 -26.89
N GLY A 141 -12.30 -5.86 -26.94
CA GLY A 141 -11.89 -7.11 -27.57
C GLY A 141 -13.02 -8.12 -27.59
N SER A 142 -14.21 -7.72 -28.04
CA SER A 142 -15.11 -8.49 -28.92
C SER A 142 -16.53 -7.90 -28.96
N ILE A 143 -16.89 -7.34 -30.11
CA ILE A 143 -18.18 -7.41 -30.82
C ILE A 143 -19.48 -7.39 -29.97
N GLY A 144 -20.29 -6.32 -30.14
CA GLY A 144 -21.76 -6.42 -30.24
C GLY A 144 -22.64 -5.80 -29.13
N LEU A 145 -23.19 -4.62 -29.42
CA LEU A 145 -24.54 -4.09 -29.08
C LEU A 145 -25.13 -4.26 -27.66
N GLY A 146 -25.50 -3.12 -27.04
CA GLY A 146 -26.46 -3.07 -25.93
C GLY A 146 -26.68 -1.66 -25.36
N SER A 147 -27.68 -0.96 -25.86
CA SER A 147 -28.17 0.36 -25.43
C SER A 147 -29.07 0.26 -24.18
N SER A 148 -29.03 1.24 -23.25
CA SER A 148 -30.19 2.12 -22.96
C SER A 148 -30.03 2.97 -21.68
N ILE A 149 -30.11 4.29 -21.88
CA ILE A 149 -30.99 5.29 -21.22
C ILE A 149 -31.02 5.32 -19.67
N GLY A 150 -30.52 6.44 -19.13
CA GLY A 150 -30.80 6.89 -17.76
C GLY A 150 -32.08 7.72 -17.69
N GLN A 151 -32.73 7.72 -16.52
CA GLN A 151 -33.81 8.64 -16.19
C GLN A 151 -33.92 8.87 -14.68
N SER A 152 -33.59 10.09 -14.28
CA SER A 152 -34.08 10.91 -13.16
C SER A 152 -34.76 10.26 -11.94
N GLY A 153 -34.43 10.73 -10.73
CA GLY A 153 -35.42 10.80 -9.65
C GLY A 153 -34.87 10.79 -8.22
N LEU A 154 -34.74 11.97 -7.65
CA LEU A 154 -34.45 12.31 -6.24
C LEU A 154 -34.97 11.30 -5.19
N GLY A 155 -34.11 10.95 -4.23
CA GLY A 155 -34.49 10.24 -3.01
C GLY A 155 -33.64 10.69 -1.83
N ASN A 156 -34.21 11.49 -0.92
CA ASN A 156 -33.65 11.72 0.41
C ASN A 156 -33.83 10.43 1.22
N ILE A 157 -32.73 9.78 1.58
CA ILE A 157 -32.74 8.60 2.43
C ILE A 157 -31.88 8.86 3.66
N SER A 158 -32.54 8.91 4.81
CA SER A 158 -31.93 8.82 6.14
C SER A 158 -31.72 7.34 6.47
N MET A 159 -30.48 6.91 6.70
CA MET A 159 -30.14 5.54 7.12
C MET A 159 -29.43 5.55 8.48
N PRO A 160 -29.84 4.69 9.45
CA PRO A 160 -29.12 4.48 10.69
C PRO A 160 -27.83 3.71 10.43
N LEU A 161 -26.71 4.26 10.91
CA LEU A 161 -25.34 3.78 10.71
C LEU A 161 -25.03 2.56 11.58
N VAL A 162 -25.32 1.35 11.09
CA VAL A 162 -24.62 0.10 11.44
C VAL A 162 -24.67 -0.81 10.20
N GLY A 163 -23.55 -0.99 9.51
CA GLY A 163 -23.47 -1.85 8.32
C GLY A 163 -22.04 -1.92 7.77
N ASN A 164 -21.61 -3.12 7.37
CA ASN A 164 -20.33 -3.35 6.70
C ASN A 164 -20.21 -2.43 5.47
N VAL A 165 -19.14 -1.63 5.43
CA VAL A 165 -18.92 -0.60 4.43
C VAL A 165 -18.17 -1.22 3.24
N GLU A 166 -18.90 -1.62 2.21
CA GLU A 166 -18.33 -2.10 0.94
C GLU A 166 -18.26 -0.92 -0.05
N VAL A 167 -17.06 -0.37 -0.21
CA VAL A 167 -16.80 0.77 -1.12
C VAL A 167 -16.12 0.25 -2.38
N ARG A 168 -16.65 0.63 -3.54
CA ARG A 168 -16.02 0.45 -4.85
C ARG A 168 -15.34 1.77 -5.26
N PRO A 169 -14.00 1.89 -5.15
CA PRO A 169 -13.30 3.17 -5.38
C PRO A 169 -13.40 3.71 -6.84
N LYS A 170 -12.69 4.80 -7.16
CA LYS A 170 -12.26 5.12 -8.55
C LYS A 170 -10.73 5.22 -8.60
N PRO A 171 -10.05 4.86 -9.72
CA PRO A 171 -8.59 4.90 -9.78
C PRO A 171 -8.04 6.29 -9.40
N GLY A 172 -7.14 6.34 -8.41
CA GLY A 172 -6.50 7.58 -7.95
C GLY A 172 -7.27 8.36 -6.87
N GLU A 173 -8.39 7.85 -6.36
CA GLU A 173 -9.17 8.51 -5.32
C GLU A 173 -8.83 7.97 -3.91
N VAL A 174 -8.63 8.88 -2.95
CA VAL A 174 -8.51 8.54 -1.52
C VAL A 174 -9.90 8.59 -0.92
N ILE A 175 -10.42 7.45 -0.47
CA ILE A 175 -11.72 7.39 0.19
C ILE A 175 -11.55 7.51 1.71
N ASN A 176 -12.42 8.29 2.35
CA ASN A 176 -12.48 8.41 3.81
C ASN A 176 -13.61 7.53 4.34
N VAL A 177 -13.25 6.45 5.05
CA VAL A 177 -14.21 5.58 5.73
C VAL A 177 -14.32 6.05 7.18
N SER A 178 -15.40 6.77 7.49
CA SER A 178 -15.71 7.18 8.86
C SER A 178 -16.21 5.96 9.64
N VAL A 179 -15.43 5.51 10.63
CA VAL A 179 -15.81 4.35 11.44
C VAL A 179 -16.75 4.77 12.55
N THR A 180 -16.51 5.93 13.16
CA THR A 180 -17.40 6.44 14.20
C THR A 180 -17.39 7.95 14.26
N LYS A 181 -18.55 8.49 14.64
CA LYS A 181 -18.76 9.92 14.85
C LYS A 181 -19.49 10.12 16.16
N LYS A 182 -18.79 10.71 17.14
CA LYS A 182 -19.31 10.89 18.49
C LYS A 182 -19.39 12.36 18.85
N LYS A 183 -20.60 12.79 19.25
CA LYS A 183 -20.80 14.09 19.88
C LYS A 183 -20.37 14.01 21.34
N PHE A 184 -19.67 15.01 21.83
CA PHE A 184 -19.23 15.09 23.23
C PHE A 184 -19.52 16.47 23.81
N LYS A 185 -19.70 16.50 25.12
CA LYS A 185 -19.78 17.74 25.91
C LYS A 185 -18.56 17.77 26.83
N GLY A 186 -17.97 18.95 27.01
CA GLY A 186 -16.80 19.14 27.87
C GLY A 186 -15.49 19.32 27.10
N LYS A 187 -14.37 19.17 27.82
CA LYS A 187 -13.03 19.55 27.38
C LYS A 187 -12.18 18.39 26.85
N GLN A 188 -12.63 17.15 26.99
CA GLN A 188 -11.89 15.98 26.53
C GLN A 188 -12.86 14.89 26.10
N THR A 189 -12.50 14.18 25.03
CA THR A 189 -13.19 12.97 24.59
C THR A 189 -12.18 11.97 24.05
N ARG A 190 -12.53 10.69 24.14
CA ARG A 190 -11.75 9.57 23.62
C ARG A 190 -12.65 8.66 22.80
N VAL A 191 -12.11 8.19 21.69
CA VAL A 191 -12.70 7.15 20.84
C VAL A 191 -11.66 6.07 20.69
N THR A 192 -12.01 4.83 21.01
CA THR A 192 -11.14 3.68 20.80
C THR A 192 -11.78 2.76 19.79
N LEU A 193 -11.05 2.48 18.72
CA LEU A 193 -11.38 1.52 17.68
C LEU A 193 -10.61 0.24 17.95
N LYS A 194 -11.30 -0.89 17.97
CA LYS A 194 -10.69 -2.22 18.10
C LYS A 194 -11.25 -3.11 17.02
N ASP A 195 -10.34 -3.82 16.34
CA ASP A 195 -10.67 -4.85 15.35
C ASP A 195 -11.69 -4.39 14.29
N VAL A 196 -11.51 -3.16 13.81
CA VAL A 196 -12.34 -2.62 12.74
C VAL A 196 -11.96 -3.33 11.45
N HIS A 197 -12.89 -4.15 10.95
CA HIS A 197 -12.70 -4.89 9.71
C HIS A 197 -12.98 -3.98 8.51
N ILE A 198 -11.94 -3.71 7.73
CA ILE A 198 -11.99 -2.90 6.51
C ILE A 198 -11.83 -3.82 5.32
N LYS A 199 -12.81 -3.83 4.41
CA LYS A 199 -12.78 -4.57 3.16
C LYS A 199 -12.74 -3.62 1.98
N ILE A 200 -11.84 -3.88 1.06
CA ILE A 200 -11.66 -3.11 -0.17
C ILE A 200 -11.68 -4.09 -1.33
N ASP A 201 -12.65 -3.92 -2.22
CA ASP A 201 -12.75 -4.72 -3.44
C ASP A 201 -12.24 -3.94 -4.65
N SER A 202 -11.81 -4.68 -5.67
CA SER A 202 -11.27 -4.13 -6.92
C SER A 202 -9.95 -3.34 -6.79
N CYS A 203 -9.24 -3.48 -5.69
CA CYS A 203 -7.91 -2.89 -5.44
C CYS A 203 -6.81 -3.81 -5.96
N VAL A 204 -6.16 -3.42 -7.07
CA VAL A 204 -5.07 -4.21 -7.68
C VAL A 204 -3.73 -3.56 -7.38
N GLY A 205 -2.75 -4.41 -7.04
CA GLY A 205 -1.41 -3.98 -6.69
C GLY A 205 -1.33 -3.51 -5.24
N GLN A 206 -0.69 -2.35 -5.05
CA GLN A 206 -0.47 -1.76 -3.73
C GLN A 206 -1.71 -1.05 -3.20
N SER A 207 -1.92 -1.21 -1.91
CA SER A 207 -2.99 -0.58 -1.13
C SER A 207 -2.39 0.25 0.00
N PHE A 208 -3.01 1.39 0.26
CA PHE A 208 -2.58 2.38 1.23
C PHE A 208 -3.68 2.53 2.27
N LEU A 209 -3.34 2.35 3.54
CA LEU A 209 -4.23 2.60 4.66
C LEU A 209 -3.62 3.69 5.54
N ARG A 210 -4.41 4.66 5.95
CA ARG A 210 -3.99 5.72 6.87
C ARG A 210 -5.12 6.03 7.84
N SER A 211 -4.85 6.05 9.13
CA SER A 211 -5.82 6.53 10.11
C SER A 211 -6.04 8.05 9.98
N TYR A 212 -7.27 8.48 10.22
CA TYR A 212 -7.58 9.90 10.35
C TYR A 212 -8.54 10.14 11.50
N ALA A 213 -8.44 11.32 12.09
CA ALA A 213 -9.45 11.83 13.00
C ALA A 213 -9.73 13.29 12.70
N VAL A 214 -10.98 13.71 12.89
CA VAL A 214 -11.41 15.09 12.75
C VAL A 214 -12.14 15.50 14.02
N LEU A 215 -11.67 16.56 14.65
CA LEU A 215 -12.33 17.22 15.77
C LEU A 215 -13.00 18.49 15.24
N THR A 216 -14.30 18.58 15.44
CA THR A 216 -15.08 19.80 15.29
C THR A 216 -15.44 20.33 16.67
N SER A 217 -14.80 21.41 17.11
CA SER A 217 -15.16 22.13 18.33
C SER A 217 -16.28 23.13 18.03
N LYS A 218 -17.32 23.17 18.86
CA LYS A 218 -18.44 24.11 18.74
C LYS A 218 -18.46 25.08 19.90
N SER A 219 -18.46 26.37 19.58
CA SER A 219 -18.54 27.49 20.53
C SER A 219 -19.81 28.32 20.28
N SER A 220 -19.96 29.47 20.95
CA SER A 220 -21.12 30.34 20.78
C SER A 220 -21.05 31.10 19.44
N GLY A 221 -21.45 30.42 18.36
CA GLY A 221 -21.52 31.00 17.01
C GLY A 221 -20.35 30.64 16.09
N THR A 222 -19.40 29.81 16.54
CA THR A 222 -18.24 29.38 15.76
C THR A 222 -18.08 27.86 15.77
N GLU A 223 -17.52 27.33 14.69
CA GLU A 223 -17.11 25.94 14.57
C GLU A 223 -15.66 25.88 14.07
N ASP A 224 -14.79 25.29 14.87
CA ASP A 224 -13.37 25.14 14.58
C ASP A 224 -13.07 23.67 14.28
N ILE A 225 -12.38 23.40 13.18
CA ILE A 225 -12.10 22.04 12.71
C ILE A 225 -10.60 21.80 12.72
N VAL A 226 -10.16 20.73 13.36
CA VAL A 226 -8.78 20.23 13.32
C VAL A 226 -8.77 18.78 12.91
N ALA A 227 -7.85 18.42 12.03
CA ALA A 227 -7.67 17.06 11.54
C ALA A 227 -6.31 16.50 11.97
N TYR A 228 -6.29 15.20 12.23
CA TYR A 228 -5.11 14.38 12.47
C TYR A 228 -5.04 13.32 11.37
N TYR A 229 -3.83 13.08 10.87
CA TYR A 229 -3.54 12.08 9.87
C TYR A 229 -2.36 11.27 10.35
N GLY A 230 -2.54 9.96 10.54
CA GLY A 230 -1.49 9.08 11.01
C GLY A 230 -0.51 8.65 9.91
N VAL A 231 0.38 7.73 10.26
CA VAL A 231 1.31 7.11 9.32
C VAL A 231 0.56 6.24 8.32
N THR A 232 0.93 6.34 7.04
CA THR A 232 0.41 5.45 6.00
C THR A 232 1.10 4.10 6.05
N LYS A 233 0.31 3.03 6.14
CA LYS A 233 0.78 1.68 5.87
C LYS A 233 0.52 1.31 4.42
N THR A 234 1.52 0.67 3.81
CA THR A 234 1.44 0.15 2.44
C THR A 234 1.57 -1.36 2.46
N VAL A 235 0.70 -2.05 1.72
CA VAL A 235 0.77 -3.50 1.48
C VAL A 235 0.34 -3.86 0.07
#